data_AF-A0A6G4EE03-F1
#
_entry.id   AF-A0A6G4EE03-F1
#
_cell.length_a   1.000
_cell.length_b   1.000
_cell.length_c   1.000
_cell.angle_alpha   90.00
_cell.angle_beta   90.00
_cell.angle_gamma   90.00
#
_symmetry.space_group_name_H-M   'P 1'
#
loop_
_entity.id
_entity.type
_entity.pdbx_description
1 polymer ?
#
loop_
_entity_poly.entity_id
_entity_poly.type
_entity_poly.pdbx_seq_one_letter_code
_entity_poly.pdbx_strand_id
1 'polypeptide(L)'
;MNFVAIDFETANEKRNSPCSIGIVVVKDREIVEKVHYLIKPKEMRFMPINIGIHGIRPHMVQDELEFDKIWGKIKGYFNNNLVIAHNASFDMSVLRSTLKLYNIKMPSFEYICTMKLSKNFYSNIDNARLNTVNNFLGYKFKHHDALADAMACSNILINISKELNLKDINEISKLIGVTLGYVNENGYKPSSTKGRILKRSNRQAPRENKKIIESFNFTAFKEEVVVFTGGLASMTRNEAMILVGKLNGTVGSSVTKKTTYLVTNTKDIEDLNREEMSNKLKKAIDLKKKGQNIKFLNEEAFLQKCKEK
;
A
#
# COMPACT_ATOMS: atom_id res chain seq x y z
N MET A 1 3.75 -25.54 -4.81
CA MET A 1 4.30 -24.55 -3.86
C MET A 1 3.21 -24.21 -2.89
N ASN A 2 3.50 -24.36 -1.60
CA ASN A 2 2.50 -24.29 -0.53
C ASN A 2 2.94 -23.20 0.46
N PHE A 3 2.01 -22.33 0.84
CA PHE A 3 2.28 -21.24 1.79
C PHE A 3 0.97 -20.66 2.34
N VAL A 4 1.10 -19.85 3.37
CA VAL A 4 0.02 -19.03 3.93
C VAL A 4 0.38 -17.57 3.78
N ALA A 5 -0.47 -16.79 3.12
CA ALA A 5 -0.34 -15.33 3.10
C ALA A 5 -1.19 -14.73 4.22
N ILE A 6 -0.64 -13.73 4.90
CA ILE A 6 -1.34 -12.96 5.93
C ILE A 6 -1.22 -11.47 5.69
N ASP A 7 -2.18 -10.73 6.24
CA ASP A 7 -2.15 -9.28 6.36
C ASP A 7 -2.95 -8.86 7.60
N PHE A 8 -2.44 -7.89 8.35
CA PHE A 8 -3.10 -7.33 9.53
C PHE A 8 -3.48 -5.86 9.32
N GLU A 9 -4.66 -5.49 9.82
CA GLU A 9 -5.00 -4.10 10.08
C GLU A 9 -4.94 -3.80 11.58
N THR A 10 -4.51 -2.60 11.97
CA THR A 10 -4.40 -2.18 13.37
C THR A 10 -5.33 -1.03 13.70
N ALA A 11 -5.93 -1.02 14.89
CA ALA A 11 -6.81 0.05 15.34
C ALA A 11 -6.06 1.37 15.56
N ASN A 12 -4.79 1.29 16.00
CA ASN A 12 -3.97 2.46 16.29
C ASN A 12 -2.48 2.20 16.00
N GLU A 13 -1.61 3.09 16.47
CA GLU A 13 -0.16 3.05 16.22
C GLU A 13 0.55 1.85 16.89
N LYS A 14 -0.07 1.24 17.90
CA LYS A 14 0.52 0.14 18.66
C LYS A 14 0.44 -1.16 17.87
N ARG A 15 1.55 -1.91 17.83
CA ARG A 15 1.61 -3.23 17.16
C ARG A 15 0.76 -4.31 17.82
N ASN A 16 0.33 -4.13 19.07
CA ASN A 16 -0.56 -5.06 19.77
C ASN A 16 -2.04 -4.66 19.68
N SER A 17 -2.44 -3.88 18.67
CA SER A 17 -3.81 -3.44 18.44
C SER A 17 -4.48 -3.99 17.16
N PRO A 18 -4.26 -5.26 16.75
CA PRO A 18 -4.89 -5.76 15.53
C PRO A 18 -6.42 -5.68 15.64
N CYS A 19 -7.06 -5.20 14.58
CA CYS A 19 -8.52 -5.10 14.46
C CYS A 19 -9.08 -5.92 13.28
N SER A 20 -8.23 -6.42 12.39
CA SER A 20 -8.58 -7.41 11.38
C SER A 20 -7.34 -8.24 10.99
N ILE A 21 -7.59 -9.47 10.55
CA ILE A 21 -6.60 -10.33 9.89
C ILE A 21 -7.22 -11.00 8.66
N GLY A 22 -6.50 -10.94 7.55
CA GLY A 22 -6.76 -11.73 6.34
C GLY A 22 -5.75 -12.87 6.24
N ILE A 23 -6.22 -14.05 5.86
CA ILE A 23 -5.41 -15.26 5.68
C ILE A 23 -5.81 -15.93 4.37
N VAL A 24 -4.82 -16.29 3.56
CA VAL A 24 -5.01 -17.05 2.31
C VAL A 24 -4.10 -18.26 2.32
N VAL A 25 -4.66 -19.44 2.13
CA VAL A 25 -3.89 -20.69 2.03
C VAL A 25 -3.74 -21.04 0.56
N VAL A 26 -2.49 -21.26 0.16
CA VAL A 26 -2.13 -21.67 -1.19
C VAL A 26 -1.53 -23.06 -1.15
N LYS A 27 -2.06 -23.97 -1.96
CA LYS A 27 -1.51 -25.30 -2.20
C LYS A 27 -1.30 -25.48 -3.69
N ASP A 28 -0.13 -25.96 -4.07
CA ASP A 28 0.25 -26.16 -5.47
C ASP A 28 0.03 -24.95 -6.40
N ARG A 29 0.27 -23.74 -5.86
CA ARG A 29 0.05 -22.44 -6.54
C ARG A 29 -1.42 -22.07 -6.78
N GLU A 30 -2.34 -22.83 -6.21
CA GLU A 30 -3.78 -22.55 -6.24
C GLU A 30 -4.26 -22.12 -4.85
N ILE A 31 -5.14 -21.11 -4.81
CA ILE A 31 -5.76 -20.68 -3.57
C ILE A 31 -6.80 -21.72 -3.17
N VAL A 32 -6.61 -22.36 -2.01
CA VAL A 32 -7.52 -23.39 -1.51
C VAL A 32 -8.40 -22.91 -0.36
N GLU A 33 -8.01 -21.81 0.29
CA GLU A 33 -8.76 -21.27 1.43
C GLU A 33 -8.55 -19.76 1.57
N LYS A 34 -9.60 -19.08 2.03
CA LYS A 34 -9.64 -17.65 2.32
C LYS A 34 -10.36 -17.44 3.64
N VAL A 35 -9.70 -16.81 4.59
CA VAL A 35 -10.23 -16.58 5.94
C VAL A 35 -10.04 -15.12 6.31
N HIS A 36 -11.07 -14.53 6.90
CA HIS A 36 -11.05 -13.18 7.40
C HIS A 36 -11.68 -13.15 8.79
N TYR A 37 -11.04 -12.43 9.72
CA TYR A 37 -11.62 -12.14 11.02
C TYR A 37 -11.49 -10.66 11.32
N LEU A 38 -12.59 -10.05 11.75
CA LEU A 38 -12.52 -8.85 12.58
C LEU A 38 -12.09 -9.26 13.98
N ILE A 39 -11.36 -8.38 14.66
CA ILE A 39 -10.78 -8.62 15.98
C ILE A 39 -11.17 -7.46 16.86
N LYS A 40 -11.70 -7.76 18.05
CA LYS A 40 -11.86 -6.78 19.12
C LYS A 40 -10.48 -6.49 19.74
N PRO A 41 -9.88 -5.30 19.55
CA PRO A 41 -8.59 -4.98 20.14
C PRO A 41 -8.73 -4.83 21.66
N LYS A 42 -7.67 -5.15 22.42
CA LYS A 42 -7.68 -5.04 23.89
C LYS A 42 -7.94 -3.61 24.36
N GLU A 43 -7.35 -2.65 23.66
CA GLU A 43 -7.61 -1.23 23.83
C GLU A 43 -8.53 -0.76 22.70
N MET A 44 -9.78 -0.40 23.03
CA MET A 44 -10.79 0.07 22.06
C MET A 44 -10.55 1.53 21.61
N ARG A 45 -9.29 1.90 21.36
CA ARG A 45 -8.90 3.21 20.83
C ARG A 45 -8.53 3.07 19.35
N PHE A 46 -9.31 3.74 18.50
CA PHE A 46 -9.06 3.80 17.06
C PHE A 46 -8.53 5.17 16.66
N MET A 47 -7.41 5.20 15.94
CA MET A 47 -6.87 6.44 15.39
C MET A 47 -7.57 6.80 14.07
N PRO A 48 -7.94 8.07 13.84
CA PRO A 48 -8.58 8.49 12.60
C PRO A 48 -7.79 8.13 11.33
N ILE A 49 -6.45 8.14 11.41
CA ILE A 49 -5.58 7.74 10.29
C ILE A 49 -5.76 6.27 9.93
N ASN A 50 -5.86 5.37 10.91
CA ASN A 50 -6.08 3.93 10.69
C ASN A 50 -7.47 3.68 10.09
N ILE A 51 -8.52 4.29 10.68
CA ILE A 51 -9.88 4.24 10.12
C ILE A 51 -9.88 4.76 8.68
N GLY A 52 -9.16 5.84 8.39
CA GLY A 52 -9.05 6.39 7.05
C GLY A 52 -8.34 5.49 6.03
N ILE A 53 -7.50 4.56 6.51
CA ILE A 53 -6.80 3.57 5.68
C ILE A 53 -7.74 2.41 5.34
N HIS A 54 -8.25 1.70 6.35
CA HIS A 54 -8.95 0.42 6.17
C HIS A 54 -10.48 0.48 6.39
N GLY A 55 -11.00 1.59 6.92
CA GLY A 55 -12.45 1.82 7.11
C GLY A 55 -13.10 1.12 8.32
N ILE A 56 -12.35 0.33 9.09
CA ILE A 56 -12.85 -0.41 10.27
C ILE A 56 -13.07 0.57 11.42
N ARG A 57 -14.29 0.59 11.95
CA ARG A 57 -14.72 1.48 13.03
C ARG A 57 -14.93 0.69 14.33
N PRO A 58 -14.85 1.34 15.51
CA PRO A 58 -15.04 0.66 16.81
C PRO A 58 -16.32 -0.18 16.89
N HIS A 59 -17.46 0.33 16.40
CA HIS A 59 -18.74 -0.38 16.45
C HIS A 59 -18.77 -1.66 15.59
N MET A 60 -17.88 -1.79 14.60
CA MET A 60 -17.78 -2.99 13.76
C MET A 60 -17.07 -4.14 14.48
N VAL A 61 -16.31 -3.86 15.54
CA VAL A 61 -15.49 -4.86 16.23
C VAL A 61 -15.82 -5.01 17.73
N GLN A 62 -16.70 -4.17 18.27
CA GLN A 62 -16.98 -4.14 19.72
C GLN A 62 -17.56 -5.47 20.25
N ASP A 63 -18.27 -6.19 19.39
CA ASP A 63 -18.95 -7.46 19.68
C ASP A 63 -18.18 -8.67 19.10
N GLU A 64 -17.04 -8.43 18.46
CA GLU A 64 -16.17 -9.47 17.90
C GLU A 64 -15.29 -10.13 18.96
N LEU A 65 -14.65 -11.23 18.60
CA LEU A 65 -13.73 -11.94 19.47
C LEU A 65 -12.42 -11.16 19.69
N GLU A 66 -11.90 -11.19 20.92
CA GLU A 66 -10.53 -10.78 21.21
C GLU A 66 -9.51 -11.75 20.56
N PHE A 67 -8.26 -11.29 20.46
CA PHE A 67 -7.25 -12.01 19.70
C PHE A 67 -6.90 -13.39 20.28
N ASP A 68 -7.00 -13.64 21.59
CA ASP A 68 -6.73 -14.96 22.17
C ASP A 68 -7.70 -16.04 21.65
N LYS A 69 -8.98 -15.69 21.48
CA LYS A 69 -10.00 -16.59 20.92
C LYS A 69 -9.81 -16.78 19.42
N ILE A 70 -9.51 -15.70 18.70
CA ILE A 70 -9.16 -15.78 17.27
C ILE A 70 -7.92 -16.64 17.05
N TRP A 71 -6.89 -16.49 17.90
CA TRP A 71 -5.66 -17.28 17.83
C TRP A 71 -5.94 -18.78 17.95
N GLY A 72 -6.86 -19.18 18.82
CA GLY A 72 -7.33 -20.57 18.92
C GLY A 72 -7.80 -21.16 17.59
N LYS A 73 -8.38 -20.32 16.72
CA LYS A 73 -8.86 -20.70 15.37
C LYS A 73 -7.77 -20.65 14.30
N ILE A 74 -6.81 -19.73 14.41
CA ILE A 74 -5.85 -19.46 13.32
C ILE A 74 -4.43 -20.00 13.55
N LYS A 75 -4.08 -20.45 14.75
CA LYS A 75 -2.70 -20.90 15.08
C LYS A 75 -2.18 -22.00 14.15
N GLY A 76 -3.07 -22.85 13.62
CA GLY A 76 -2.72 -23.94 12.71
C GLY A 76 -2.11 -23.47 11.38
N TYR A 77 -2.43 -22.26 10.93
CA TYR A 77 -1.86 -21.71 9.70
C TYR A 77 -0.39 -21.35 9.83
N PHE A 78 0.10 -21.09 11.04
CA PHE A 78 1.49 -20.68 11.26
C PHE A 78 2.41 -21.87 11.46
N ASN A 79 1.98 -22.88 12.20
CA ASN A 79 2.85 -23.99 12.60
C ASN A 79 3.42 -24.76 11.40
N ASN A 80 4.75 -24.74 11.25
CA ASN A 80 5.50 -25.46 10.20
C ASN A 80 5.08 -25.12 8.76
N ASN A 81 4.40 -23.99 8.54
CA ASN A 81 4.08 -23.50 7.21
C ASN A 81 5.00 -22.33 6.84
N LEU A 82 5.30 -22.21 5.55
CA LEU A 82 5.86 -20.96 5.03
C LEU A 82 4.79 -19.87 5.09
N VAL A 83 5.08 -18.80 5.82
CA VAL A 83 4.22 -17.62 5.89
C VAL A 83 4.75 -16.53 4.94
N ILE A 84 3.85 -15.81 4.29
CA ILE A 84 4.22 -14.65 3.47
C ILE A 84 3.39 -13.44 3.86
N ALA A 85 4.00 -12.26 3.75
CA ALA A 85 3.32 -10.99 3.93
C ALA A 85 4.00 -9.91 3.08
N HIS A 86 3.25 -8.87 2.73
CA HIS A 86 3.78 -7.74 2.00
C HIS A 86 4.26 -6.69 2.99
N ASN A 87 5.54 -6.31 2.91
CA ASN A 87 6.20 -5.58 4.01
C ASN A 87 6.18 -6.35 5.35
N ALA A 88 6.41 -7.66 5.29
CA ALA A 88 6.25 -8.62 6.39
C ALA A 88 6.83 -8.24 7.77
N SER A 89 7.81 -7.33 7.86
CA SER A 89 8.26 -6.82 9.17
C SER A 89 7.14 -6.18 9.98
N PHE A 90 6.15 -5.56 9.32
CA PHE A 90 4.97 -5.00 9.96
C PHE A 90 4.12 -6.13 10.57
N ASP A 91 3.65 -7.07 9.76
CA ASP A 91 2.77 -8.17 10.19
C ASP A 91 3.40 -9.03 11.27
N MET A 92 4.69 -9.37 11.10
CA MET A 92 5.43 -10.11 12.12
C MET A 92 5.54 -9.32 13.43
N SER A 93 5.69 -7.99 13.37
CA SER A 93 5.69 -7.16 14.57
C SER A 93 4.32 -7.11 15.24
N VAL A 94 3.24 -7.10 14.46
CA VAL A 94 1.86 -7.13 14.97
C VAL A 94 1.58 -8.45 15.68
N LEU A 95 1.83 -9.56 14.99
CA LEU A 95 1.65 -10.90 15.55
C LEU A 95 2.46 -11.09 16.84
N ARG A 96 3.77 -10.79 16.82
CA ARG A 96 4.64 -10.98 17.99
C ARG A 96 4.23 -10.12 19.18
N SER A 97 3.89 -8.85 18.94
CA SER A 97 3.48 -7.92 20.02
C SER A 97 2.14 -8.31 20.60
N THR A 98 1.21 -8.80 19.77
CA THR A 98 -0.11 -9.25 20.20
C THR A 98 0.00 -10.54 21.00
N LEU A 99 0.74 -11.55 20.53
CA LEU A 99 0.97 -12.78 21.30
C LEU A 99 1.59 -12.50 22.67
N LYS A 100 2.55 -11.56 22.74
CA LYS A 100 3.11 -11.10 24.02
C LYS A 100 2.06 -10.45 24.93
N LEU A 101 1.18 -9.61 24.39
CA LEU A 101 0.12 -8.95 25.17
C LEU A 101 -0.83 -9.97 25.84
N TYR A 102 -1.18 -11.04 25.13
CA TYR A 102 -2.08 -12.09 25.63
C TYR A 102 -1.35 -13.23 26.34
N ASN A 103 -0.03 -13.12 26.56
CA ASN A 103 0.81 -14.17 27.15
C ASN A 103 0.69 -15.53 26.41
N ILE A 104 0.58 -15.48 25.08
CA ILE A 104 0.46 -16.65 24.22
C ILE A 104 1.84 -17.06 23.72
N LYS A 105 2.11 -18.36 23.78
CA LYS A 105 3.35 -18.96 23.29
C LYS A 105 3.56 -18.67 21.79
N MET A 106 4.78 -18.24 21.44
CA MET A 106 5.14 -17.94 20.05
C MET A 106 5.14 -19.21 19.19
N PRO A 107 4.49 -19.22 18.02
CA PRO A 107 4.61 -20.34 17.08
C PRO A 107 6.01 -20.38 16.43
N SER A 108 6.36 -21.53 15.84
CA SER A 108 7.59 -21.69 15.05
C SER A 108 7.26 -21.77 13.57
N PHE A 109 7.78 -20.83 12.78
CA PHE A 109 7.59 -20.79 11.33
C PHE A 109 8.63 -19.93 10.61
N GLU A 110 8.83 -20.22 9.33
CA GLU A 110 9.62 -19.40 8.42
C GLU A 110 8.71 -18.48 7.63
N TYR A 111 9.25 -17.33 7.23
CA TYR A 111 8.50 -16.39 6.42
C TYR A 111 9.36 -15.63 5.41
N ILE A 112 8.71 -15.10 4.37
CA ILE A 112 9.37 -14.26 3.36
C ILE A 112 8.54 -13.04 2.99
N CYS A 113 9.22 -11.93 2.68
CA CYS A 113 8.59 -10.66 2.36
C CYS A 113 8.40 -10.47 0.85
N THR A 114 7.15 -10.42 0.39
CA THR A 114 6.84 -10.27 -1.04
C THR A 114 7.20 -8.90 -1.60
N MET A 115 7.23 -7.84 -0.78
CA MET A 115 7.76 -6.53 -1.18
C MET A 115 9.24 -6.62 -1.58
N LYS A 116 10.05 -7.35 -0.80
CA LYS A 116 11.49 -7.55 -1.07
C LYS A 116 11.70 -8.42 -2.30
N LEU A 117 10.92 -9.49 -2.43
CA LEU A 117 10.92 -10.34 -3.63
C LEU A 117 10.60 -9.52 -4.88
N SER A 118 9.53 -8.72 -4.83
CA SER A 118 9.11 -7.88 -5.97
C SER A 118 10.19 -6.88 -6.37
N LYS A 119 10.78 -6.17 -5.39
CA LYS A 119 11.84 -5.19 -5.63
C LYS A 119 13.07 -5.80 -6.31
N ASN A 120 13.45 -7.02 -5.92
CA ASN A 120 14.62 -7.68 -6.48
C ASN A 120 14.32 -8.36 -7.81
N PHE A 121 13.12 -8.91 -7.99
CA PHE A 121 12.78 -9.71 -9.16
C PHE A 121 12.28 -8.87 -10.34
N TYR A 122 11.41 -7.89 -10.11
CA TYR A 122 10.84 -7.06 -11.16
C TYR A 122 11.66 -5.76 -11.34
N SER A 123 12.25 -5.58 -12.53
CA SER A 123 13.10 -4.41 -12.83
C SER A 123 12.31 -3.18 -13.28
N ASN A 124 11.08 -3.37 -13.77
CA ASN A 124 10.26 -2.34 -14.43
C ASN A 124 9.02 -1.94 -13.62
N ILE A 125 9.11 -1.97 -12.30
CA ILE A 125 8.06 -1.49 -11.39
C ILE A 125 8.50 -0.16 -10.78
N ASP A 126 7.59 0.82 -10.74
CA ASP A 126 7.90 2.16 -10.19
C ASP A 126 8.31 2.09 -8.72
N ASN A 127 7.65 1.21 -7.97
CA ASN A 127 7.95 0.90 -6.59
C ASN A 127 7.37 -0.47 -6.24
N ALA A 128 7.78 -1.00 -5.08
CA ALA A 128 7.36 -2.32 -4.62
C ALA A 128 6.11 -2.30 -3.72
N ARG A 129 5.27 -1.25 -3.75
CA ARG A 129 3.99 -1.24 -3.01
C ARG A 129 3.04 -2.30 -3.58
N LEU A 130 2.18 -2.84 -2.72
CA LEU A 130 1.30 -3.96 -3.05
C LEU A 130 0.44 -3.70 -4.28
N ASN A 131 -0.19 -2.52 -4.34
CA ASN A 131 -1.02 -2.08 -5.45
C ASN A 131 -0.21 -1.92 -6.75
N THR A 132 0.97 -1.30 -6.70
CA THR A 132 1.83 -1.12 -7.87
C THR A 132 2.26 -2.46 -8.45
N VAL A 133 2.69 -3.40 -7.62
CA VAL A 133 3.10 -4.72 -8.08
C VAL A 133 1.91 -5.51 -8.64
N ASN A 134 0.75 -5.52 -7.97
CA ASN A 134 -0.42 -6.23 -8.47
C ASN A 134 -0.95 -5.65 -9.78
N ASN A 135 -0.99 -4.32 -9.92
CA ASN A 135 -1.33 -3.67 -11.18
C ASN A 135 -0.36 -4.07 -12.31
N PHE A 136 0.95 -4.08 -12.03
CA PHE A 136 1.97 -4.58 -12.97
C PHE A 136 1.76 -6.05 -13.35
N LEU A 137 1.25 -6.87 -12.42
CA LEU A 137 0.93 -8.27 -12.64
C LEU A 137 -0.44 -8.50 -13.31
N GLY A 138 -1.25 -7.46 -13.51
CA GLY A 138 -2.57 -7.52 -14.12
C GLY A 138 -3.74 -7.75 -13.15
N TYR A 139 -3.52 -7.59 -11.84
CA TYR A 139 -4.56 -7.75 -10.81
C TYR A 139 -5.05 -6.41 -10.29
N LYS A 140 -6.36 -6.29 -10.12
CA LYS A 140 -7.02 -5.18 -9.43
C LYS A 140 -7.66 -5.72 -8.14
N PHE A 141 -7.60 -4.96 -7.06
CA PHE A 141 -8.22 -5.31 -5.77
C PHE A 141 -8.53 -4.04 -4.97
N LYS A 142 -9.41 -4.18 -3.98
CA LYS A 142 -9.68 -3.13 -3.00
C LYS A 142 -8.54 -3.12 -1.98
N HIS A 143 -7.72 -2.08 -1.99
CA HIS A 143 -6.59 -1.94 -1.06
C HIS A 143 -7.10 -1.61 0.35
N HIS A 144 -6.38 -2.09 1.38
CA HIS A 144 -6.69 -1.90 2.81
C HIS A 144 -7.92 -2.67 3.28
N ASP A 145 -8.15 -3.81 2.64
CA ASP A 145 -8.97 -4.90 3.18
C ASP A 145 -8.03 -6.07 3.43
N ALA A 146 -7.95 -6.54 4.68
CA ALA A 146 -6.91 -7.49 5.08
C ALA A 146 -6.93 -8.77 4.23
N LEU A 147 -8.12 -9.27 3.85
CA LEU A 147 -8.21 -10.46 3.00
C LEU A 147 -7.81 -10.15 1.56
N ALA A 148 -8.22 -9.01 1.01
CA ALA A 148 -7.83 -8.57 -0.32
C ALA A 148 -6.30 -8.35 -0.42
N ASP A 149 -5.69 -7.76 0.61
CA ASP A 149 -4.26 -7.51 0.68
C ASP A 149 -3.47 -8.84 0.82
N ALA A 150 -3.96 -9.81 1.62
CA ALA A 150 -3.40 -11.16 1.69
C ALA A 150 -3.50 -11.94 0.35
N MET A 151 -4.62 -11.78 -0.37
CA MET A 151 -4.77 -12.32 -1.73
C MET A 151 -3.78 -11.68 -2.71
N ALA A 152 -3.67 -10.35 -2.68
CA ALA A 152 -2.74 -9.59 -3.51
C ALA A 152 -1.27 -9.96 -3.20
N CYS A 153 -0.96 -10.27 -1.94
CA CYS A 153 0.34 -10.80 -1.54
C CYS A 153 0.60 -12.19 -2.15
N SER A 154 -0.41 -13.05 -2.15
CA SER A 154 -0.35 -14.40 -2.74
C SER A 154 -0.09 -14.36 -4.25
N ASN A 155 -0.75 -13.45 -4.97
CA ASN A 155 -0.57 -13.27 -6.41
C ASN A 155 0.89 -13.04 -6.79
N ILE A 156 1.63 -12.26 -5.99
CA ILE A 156 3.03 -11.93 -6.23
C ILE A 156 3.88 -13.21 -6.20
N LEU A 157 3.84 -13.97 -5.10
CA LEU A 157 4.69 -15.14 -4.97
C LEU A 157 4.30 -16.23 -5.97
N ILE A 158 3.01 -16.41 -6.26
CA ILE A 158 2.53 -17.33 -7.31
C ILE A 158 3.11 -16.93 -8.68
N ASN A 159 3.08 -15.64 -9.04
CA ASN A 159 3.62 -15.17 -10.33
C ASN A 159 5.14 -15.36 -10.43
N ILE A 160 5.88 -15.01 -9.38
CA ILE A 160 7.33 -15.23 -9.31
C ILE A 160 7.65 -16.72 -9.49
N SER A 161 6.94 -17.58 -8.77
CA SER A 161 7.11 -19.03 -8.83
C SER A 161 6.78 -19.61 -10.20
N LYS A 162 5.73 -19.10 -10.87
CA LYS A 162 5.37 -19.49 -12.24
C LYS A 162 6.42 -19.03 -13.25
N GLU A 163 6.89 -17.79 -13.16
CA GLU A 163 7.89 -17.23 -14.09
C GLU A 163 9.26 -17.91 -13.97
N LEU A 164 9.68 -18.29 -12.76
CA LEU A 164 10.89 -19.07 -12.54
C LEU A 164 10.71 -20.58 -12.78
N ASN A 165 9.46 -21.05 -12.92
CA ASN A 165 9.09 -22.46 -12.90
C ASN A 165 9.61 -23.25 -11.67
N LEU A 166 9.66 -22.62 -10.49
CA LEU A 166 10.14 -23.23 -9.26
C LEU A 166 9.03 -23.38 -8.23
N LYS A 167 9.01 -24.48 -7.48
CA LYS A 167 8.01 -24.71 -6.41
C LYS A 167 8.60 -24.60 -5.00
N ASP A 168 9.92 -24.64 -4.86
CA ASP A 168 10.62 -24.49 -3.57
C ASP A 168 10.98 -23.02 -3.32
N ILE A 169 10.61 -22.53 -2.14
CA ILE A 169 10.93 -21.17 -1.72
C ILE A 169 12.44 -20.95 -1.52
N ASN A 170 13.19 -21.98 -1.14
CA ASN A 170 14.63 -21.86 -0.89
C ASN A 170 15.39 -21.57 -2.19
N GLU A 171 14.99 -22.22 -3.28
CA GLU A 171 15.55 -21.96 -4.61
C GLU A 171 15.18 -20.55 -5.10
N ILE A 172 13.91 -20.13 -4.94
CA ILE A 172 13.45 -18.77 -5.29
C ILE A 172 14.24 -17.73 -4.48
N SER A 173 14.37 -17.93 -3.17
CA SER A 173 15.15 -17.10 -2.23
C SER A 173 16.59 -16.92 -2.69
N LYS A 174 17.26 -18.03 -3.06
CA LYS A 174 18.64 -18.04 -3.55
C LYS A 174 18.80 -17.28 -4.87
N LEU A 175 17.86 -17.44 -5.80
CA LEU A 175 17.93 -16.79 -7.12
C LEU A 175 17.60 -15.29 -7.08
N ILE A 176 16.68 -14.88 -6.20
CA ILE A 176 16.20 -13.49 -6.11
C ILE A 176 17.00 -12.70 -5.05
N GLY A 177 17.85 -13.37 -4.25
CA GLY A 177 18.68 -12.72 -3.24
C GLY A 177 17.88 -12.21 -2.04
N VAL A 178 16.78 -12.87 -1.69
CA VAL A 178 15.93 -12.51 -0.53
C VAL A 178 15.93 -13.66 0.47
N THR A 179 16.53 -13.46 1.63
CA THR A 179 16.61 -14.48 2.68
C THR A 179 15.27 -14.63 3.41
N LEU A 180 14.92 -15.86 3.76
CA LEU A 180 13.82 -16.14 4.68
C LEU A 180 14.15 -15.56 6.07
N GLY A 181 13.10 -15.10 6.74
CA GLY A 181 13.09 -14.82 8.16
C GLY A 181 12.47 -15.98 8.93
N TYR A 182 12.53 -15.91 10.26
CA TYR A 182 11.84 -16.87 11.11
C TYR A 182 11.26 -16.18 12.34
N VAL A 183 10.23 -16.81 12.89
CA VAL A 183 9.65 -16.54 14.21
C VAL A 183 9.64 -17.88 14.94
N ASN A 184 10.18 -17.93 16.15
CA ASN A 184 10.08 -19.08 17.04
C ASN A 184 10.17 -18.64 18.51
N GLU A 185 10.12 -19.59 19.44
CA GLU A 185 10.24 -19.34 20.88
C GLU A 185 11.58 -18.67 21.26
N ASN A 186 12.65 -18.98 20.52
CA ASN A 186 14.00 -18.51 20.80
C ASN A 186 14.32 -17.16 20.15
N GLY A 187 13.45 -16.63 19.29
CA GLY A 187 13.64 -15.30 18.73
C GLY A 187 12.99 -15.04 17.38
N TYR A 188 13.47 -13.98 16.75
CA TYR A 188 12.96 -13.45 15.49
C TYR A 188 14.14 -13.02 14.61
N LYS A 189 14.12 -13.46 13.35
CA LYS A 189 15.05 -12.98 12.32
C LYS A 189 14.28 -12.37 11.17
N PRO A 190 14.60 -11.12 10.77
CA PRO A 190 13.93 -10.49 9.63
C PRO A 190 14.29 -11.14 8.31
N SER A 191 13.30 -11.33 7.42
CA SER A 191 13.57 -11.54 5.99
C SER A 191 14.37 -10.34 5.44
N SER A 192 15.36 -10.56 4.57
CA SER A 192 16.32 -9.51 4.18
C SER A 192 16.80 -9.65 2.73
N THR A 193 17.35 -8.59 2.14
CA THR A 193 17.89 -8.57 0.77
C THR A 193 19.41 -8.73 0.74
N LYS A 194 19.97 -9.54 1.65
CA LYS A 194 21.43 -9.73 1.76
C LYS A 194 22.02 -10.66 0.70
N GLY A 195 21.18 -11.42 -0.02
CA GLY A 195 21.63 -12.37 -1.03
C GLY A 195 21.97 -11.68 -2.35
N ARG A 196 22.84 -12.32 -3.14
CA ARG A 196 23.11 -11.90 -4.52
C ARG A 196 21.90 -12.19 -5.39
N ILE A 197 21.51 -11.23 -6.23
CA ILE A 197 20.45 -11.40 -7.23
C ILE A 197 21.05 -12.12 -8.44
N LEU A 198 20.55 -13.32 -8.76
CA LEU A 198 21.00 -14.15 -9.89
C LEU A 198 19.98 -14.17 -11.03
N LYS A 199 18.69 -13.98 -10.73
CA LYS A 199 17.61 -13.93 -11.72
C LYS A 199 16.71 -12.72 -11.47
N ARG A 200 16.24 -12.15 -12.58
CA ARG A 200 15.24 -11.09 -12.65
C ARG A 200 14.19 -11.48 -13.68
N SER A 201 13.01 -10.90 -13.54
CA SER A 201 11.92 -11.01 -14.50
C SER A 201 12.27 -10.26 -15.79
N ASN A 202 11.86 -10.84 -16.91
CA ASN A 202 11.87 -10.17 -18.22
C ASN A 202 10.54 -9.47 -18.53
N ARG A 203 9.57 -9.52 -17.60
CA ARG A 203 8.24 -8.93 -17.78
C ARG A 203 8.37 -7.41 -17.94
N GLN A 204 7.72 -6.89 -18.98
CA GLN A 204 7.55 -5.45 -19.19
C GLN A 204 6.23 -5.00 -18.58
N ALA A 205 6.18 -3.74 -18.13
CA ALA A 205 4.94 -3.16 -17.65
C ALA A 205 3.90 -3.18 -18.79
N PRO A 206 2.60 -3.44 -18.48
CA PRO A 206 1.54 -3.32 -19.47
C PRO A 206 1.62 -1.98 -20.19
N ARG A 207 1.62 -1.99 -21.53
CA ARG A 207 1.69 -0.79 -22.39
C ARG A 207 0.42 0.05 -22.36
N GLU A 208 -0.26 0.19 -21.22
CA GLU A 208 -1.46 1.03 -21.12
C GLU A 208 -1.12 2.54 -21.02
N ASN A 209 0.09 2.89 -20.57
CA ASN A 209 0.49 4.30 -20.44
C ASN A 209 0.94 5.00 -21.73
N LYS A 210 1.05 4.31 -22.88
CA LYS A 210 1.54 4.96 -24.12
C LYS A 210 0.43 5.69 -24.89
N LYS A 211 -0.79 5.13 -24.96
CA LYS A 211 -1.92 5.76 -25.67
C LYS A 211 -2.46 7.02 -24.98
N ILE A 212 -2.39 7.09 -23.65
CA ILE A 212 -2.85 8.28 -22.90
C ILE A 212 -1.89 9.46 -23.16
N ILE A 213 -0.58 9.20 -23.23
CA ILE A 213 0.45 10.23 -23.46
C ILE A 213 0.31 10.88 -24.86
N GLU A 214 -0.15 10.15 -25.87
CA GLU A 214 -0.39 10.70 -27.22
C GLU A 214 -1.58 11.69 -27.27
N SER A 215 -2.45 11.70 -26.25
CA SER A 215 -3.60 12.61 -26.15
C SER A 215 -3.35 13.85 -25.28
N PHE A 216 -2.21 13.94 -24.62
CA PHE A 216 -1.92 15.04 -23.70
C PHE A 216 -1.19 16.19 -24.36
N ASN A 217 -1.54 17.40 -23.93
CA ASN A 217 -0.83 18.60 -24.33
C ASN A 217 0.43 18.75 -23.47
N PHE A 218 1.59 18.42 -24.05
CA PHE A 218 2.88 18.51 -23.37
C PHE A 218 3.26 19.93 -22.91
N THR A 219 2.55 20.97 -23.34
CA THR A 219 2.76 22.35 -22.88
C THR A 219 1.71 22.83 -21.88
N ALA A 220 0.76 21.98 -21.47
CA ALA A 220 -0.36 22.36 -20.60
C ALA A 220 0.06 23.09 -19.32
N PHE A 221 1.23 22.76 -18.76
CA PHE A 221 1.80 23.40 -17.58
C PHE A 221 3.18 24.01 -17.82
N LYS A 222 3.55 24.34 -19.06
CA LYS A 222 4.84 24.98 -19.36
C LYS A 222 5.00 26.25 -18.54
N GLU A 223 6.12 26.35 -17.80
CA GLU A 223 6.46 27.48 -16.90
C GLU A 223 5.54 27.65 -15.68
N GLU A 224 4.64 26.70 -15.45
CA GLU A 224 3.69 26.76 -14.34
C GLU A 224 4.24 26.03 -13.10
N VAL A 225 3.93 26.55 -11.90
CA VAL A 225 4.26 25.91 -10.63
C VAL A 225 2.97 25.45 -9.94
N VAL A 226 2.77 24.14 -9.96
CA VAL A 226 1.55 23.48 -9.47
C VAL A 226 1.76 22.96 -8.05
N VAL A 227 0.81 23.26 -7.16
CA VAL A 227 0.79 22.73 -5.79
C VAL A 227 -0.52 21.97 -5.58
N PHE A 228 -0.43 20.78 -4.97
CA PHE A 228 -1.60 19.98 -4.63
C PHE A 228 -1.97 20.12 -3.16
N THR A 229 -3.29 20.17 -2.89
CA THR A 229 -3.90 20.05 -1.57
C THR A 229 -5.12 19.12 -1.63
N GLY A 230 -5.45 18.44 -0.54
CA GLY A 230 -6.51 17.40 -0.56
C GLY A 230 -6.15 16.13 -1.35
N GLY A 231 -6.96 15.08 -1.21
CA GLY A 231 -6.82 13.86 -2.02
C GLY A 231 -7.40 14.06 -3.42
N LEU A 232 -7.00 13.25 -4.39
CA LEU A 232 -7.63 13.18 -5.72
C LEU A 232 -8.31 11.81 -5.84
N ALA A 233 -9.49 11.75 -6.46
CA ALA A 233 -10.29 10.54 -6.60
C ALA A 233 -9.79 9.62 -7.74
N SER A 234 -9.23 10.21 -8.79
CA SER A 234 -8.83 9.53 -10.04
C SER A 234 -7.38 9.04 -10.04
N MET A 235 -6.52 9.63 -9.22
CA MET A 235 -5.10 9.26 -9.15
C MET A 235 -4.49 9.64 -7.80
N THR A 236 -3.37 9.01 -7.45
CA THR A 236 -2.59 9.42 -6.29
C THR A 236 -1.92 10.77 -6.52
N ARG A 237 -1.62 11.48 -5.42
CA ARG A 237 -0.87 12.75 -5.51
C ARG A 237 0.46 12.58 -6.25
N ASN A 238 1.16 11.47 -6.05
CA ASN A 238 2.44 11.22 -6.72
C ASN A 238 2.27 11.06 -8.24
N GLU A 239 1.24 10.35 -8.69
CA GLU A 239 0.91 10.22 -10.12
C GLU A 239 0.56 11.59 -10.73
N ALA A 240 -0.22 12.41 -10.04
CA ALA A 240 -0.53 13.77 -10.48
C ALA A 240 0.72 14.66 -10.58
N MET A 241 1.66 14.53 -9.63
CA MET A 241 2.94 15.26 -9.66
C MET A 241 3.82 14.81 -10.83
N ILE A 242 3.91 13.51 -11.09
CA ILE A 242 4.62 12.96 -12.25
C ILE A 242 3.98 13.44 -13.55
N LEU A 243 2.64 13.48 -13.61
CA LEU A 243 1.90 13.99 -14.76
C LEU A 243 2.24 15.45 -15.04
N VAL A 244 2.17 16.34 -14.05
CA VAL A 244 2.57 17.76 -14.21
C VAL A 244 4.00 17.88 -14.74
N GLY A 245 4.94 17.09 -14.21
CA GLY A 245 6.33 17.08 -14.69
C GLY A 245 6.45 16.65 -16.16
N LYS A 246 5.66 15.67 -16.61
CA LYS A 246 5.60 15.25 -18.01
C LYS A 246 5.00 16.31 -18.93
N LEU A 247 4.18 17.22 -18.40
CA LEU A 247 3.53 18.31 -19.13
C LEU A 247 4.28 19.65 -18.95
N ASN A 248 5.61 19.58 -18.73
CA ASN A 248 6.55 20.70 -18.58
C ASN A 248 6.26 21.67 -17.42
N GLY A 249 5.53 21.21 -16.41
CA GLY A 249 5.28 21.97 -15.17
C GLY A 249 6.26 21.65 -14.05
N THR A 250 6.39 22.57 -13.12
CA THR A 250 7.12 22.38 -11.86
C THR A 250 6.14 22.07 -10.74
N VAL A 251 6.46 21.12 -9.87
CA VAL A 251 5.64 20.81 -8.70
C VAL A 251 6.24 21.42 -7.44
N GLY A 252 5.43 22.15 -6.68
CA GLY A 252 5.78 22.67 -5.37
C GLY A 252 5.26 21.82 -4.21
N SER A 253 6.07 21.60 -3.18
CA SER A 253 5.64 20.95 -1.93
C SER A 253 4.76 21.85 -1.07
N SER A 254 4.89 23.17 -1.22
CA SER A 254 4.15 24.20 -0.48
C SER A 254 3.79 25.38 -1.40
N VAL A 255 2.79 26.17 -0.98
CA VAL A 255 2.39 27.38 -1.69
C VAL A 255 3.41 28.51 -1.44
N THR A 256 3.91 29.11 -2.51
CA THR A 256 4.94 30.17 -2.49
C THR A 256 4.59 31.29 -3.47
N LYS A 257 5.41 32.36 -3.54
CA LYS A 257 5.29 33.42 -4.55
C LYS A 257 5.46 32.93 -6.00
N LYS A 258 6.06 31.74 -6.18
CA LYS A 258 6.21 31.12 -7.51
C LYS A 258 4.99 30.31 -7.92
N THR A 259 4.10 29.97 -6.98
CA THR A 259 2.93 29.13 -7.26
C THR A 259 1.96 29.82 -8.21
N THR A 260 1.56 29.14 -9.27
CA THR A 260 0.61 29.63 -10.27
C THR A 260 -0.69 28.83 -10.28
N TYR A 261 -0.66 27.54 -9.94
CA TYR A 261 -1.84 26.69 -9.76
C TYR A 261 -1.90 26.05 -8.38
N LEU A 262 -3.09 26.05 -7.79
CA LEU A 262 -3.43 25.16 -6.68
C LEU A 262 -4.51 24.16 -7.13
N VAL A 263 -4.17 22.88 -7.12
CA VAL A 263 -5.11 21.78 -7.41
C VAL A 263 -5.68 21.26 -6.09
N THR A 264 -7.00 21.16 -6.02
CA THR A 264 -7.74 20.71 -4.82
C THR A 264 -8.95 19.86 -5.19
N ASN A 265 -9.43 19.03 -4.27
CA ASN A 265 -10.71 18.32 -4.42
C ASN A 265 -11.90 19.10 -3.85
N THR A 266 -11.66 20.26 -3.25
CA THR A 266 -12.72 21.09 -2.70
C THR A 266 -13.46 21.79 -3.83
N LYS A 267 -14.77 21.53 -3.93
CA LYS A 267 -15.68 22.30 -4.78
C LYS A 267 -16.01 23.63 -4.11
N ASP A 268 -16.40 24.63 -4.91
CA ASP A 268 -16.95 25.90 -4.42
C ASP A 268 -16.06 26.58 -3.38
N ILE A 269 -14.78 26.74 -3.73
CA ILE A 269 -13.74 27.33 -2.86
C ILE A 269 -14.15 28.71 -2.33
N GLU A 270 -14.98 29.42 -3.09
CA GLU A 270 -15.48 30.77 -2.76
C GLU A 270 -16.49 30.76 -1.61
N ASP A 271 -17.19 29.64 -1.39
CA ASP A 271 -18.23 29.48 -0.37
C ASP A 271 -17.71 28.88 0.95
N LEU A 272 -16.44 28.49 0.99
CA LEU A 272 -15.83 27.90 2.19
C LEU A 272 -15.54 28.93 3.27
N ASN A 273 -15.86 28.57 4.52
CA ASN A 273 -15.36 29.31 5.66
C ASN A 273 -13.86 29.05 5.83
N ARG A 274 -13.16 30.07 6.37
CA ARG A 274 -11.70 30.00 6.55
C ARG A 274 -11.28 28.80 7.38
N GLU A 275 -12.07 28.35 8.35
CA GLU A 275 -11.74 27.22 9.22
C GLU A 275 -11.74 25.87 8.48
N GLU A 276 -12.57 25.73 7.45
CA GLU A 276 -12.73 24.51 6.64
C GLU A 276 -11.58 24.32 5.64
N MET A 277 -10.78 25.36 5.41
CA MET A 277 -9.69 25.35 4.44
C MET A 277 -8.41 24.72 4.99
N SER A 278 -7.73 23.95 4.12
CA SER A 278 -6.38 23.46 4.40
C SER A 278 -5.38 24.62 4.54
N ASN A 279 -4.26 24.40 5.24
CA ASN A 279 -3.20 25.42 5.36
C ASN A 279 -2.65 25.89 4.01
N LYS A 280 -2.62 25.01 3.00
CA LYS A 280 -2.20 25.36 1.64
C LYS A 280 -3.25 26.22 0.94
N LEU A 281 -4.53 25.89 1.09
CA LEU A 281 -5.64 26.64 0.50
C LEU A 281 -5.74 28.05 1.10
N LYS A 282 -5.67 28.15 2.45
CA LYS A 282 -5.58 29.44 3.17
C LYS A 282 -4.47 30.33 2.61
N LYS A 283 -3.26 29.78 2.51
CA LYS A 283 -2.08 30.50 2.01
C LYS A 283 -2.22 30.94 0.55
N ALA A 284 -2.81 30.12 -0.30
CA ALA A 284 -3.04 30.47 -1.70
C ALA A 284 -4.07 31.60 -1.86
N ILE A 285 -5.17 31.56 -1.10
CA ILE A 285 -6.18 32.62 -1.08
C ILE A 285 -5.57 33.94 -0.58
N ASP A 286 -4.79 33.90 0.50
CA ASP A 286 -4.12 35.09 1.04
C ASP A 286 -3.15 35.72 0.02
N LEU A 287 -2.41 34.90 -0.73
CA LEU A 287 -1.50 35.39 -1.78
C LEU A 287 -2.27 35.94 -2.98
N LYS A 288 -3.39 35.33 -3.37
CA LYS A 288 -4.25 35.84 -4.44
C LYS A 288 -4.86 37.20 -4.07
N LYS A 289 -5.31 37.38 -2.83
CA LYS A 289 -5.78 38.68 -2.30
C LYS A 289 -4.69 39.75 -2.32
N LYS A 290 -3.42 39.36 -2.22
CA LYS A 290 -2.25 40.26 -2.34
C LYS A 290 -1.84 40.52 -3.80
N GLY A 291 -2.66 40.13 -4.78
CA GLY A 291 -2.42 40.39 -6.20
C GLY A 291 -1.61 39.31 -6.92
N GLN A 292 -1.26 38.20 -6.28
CA GLN A 292 -0.59 37.10 -6.97
C GLN A 292 -1.58 36.36 -7.90
N ASN A 293 -1.16 36.10 -9.14
CA ASN A 293 -1.97 35.36 -10.09
C ASN A 293 -1.92 33.84 -9.76
N ILE A 294 -2.86 33.38 -8.93
CA ILE A 294 -3.04 31.96 -8.59
C ILE A 294 -4.40 31.48 -9.11
N LYS A 295 -4.37 30.45 -9.95
CA LYS A 295 -5.55 29.75 -10.46
C LYS A 295 -5.85 28.53 -9.60
N PHE A 296 -7.12 28.29 -9.33
CA PHE A 296 -7.58 27.11 -8.60
C PHE A 296 -8.19 26.12 -9.58
N LEU A 297 -7.79 24.85 -9.48
CA LEU A 297 -8.36 23.78 -10.29
C LEU A 297 -8.95 22.74 -9.36
N ASN A 298 -10.21 22.39 -9.61
CA ASN A 298 -10.73 21.14 -9.11
C ASN A 298 -10.13 19.96 -9.90
N GLU A 299 -10.38 18.74 -9.46
CA GLU A 299 -9.83 17.54 -10.09
C GLU A 299 -10.23 17.40 -11.57
N GLU A 300 -11.49 17.67 -11.89
CA GLU A 300 -12.00 17.59 -13.26
C GLU A 300 -11.31 18.61 -14.18
N ALA A 301 -11.22 19.87 -13.76
CA ALA A 301 -10.55 20.93 -14.50
C ALA A 301 -9.03 20.69 -14.64
N PHE A 302 -8.40 20.07 -13.63
CA PHE A 302 -7.01 19.63 -13.73
C PHE A 302 -6.84 18.58 -14.85
N LEU A 303 -7.71 17.56 -14.88
CA LEU A 303 -7.67 16.51 -15.90
C LEU A 303 -8.00 17.05 -17.29
N GLN A 304 -8.93 17.98 -17.38
CA GLN A 304 -9.29 18.64 -18.63
C GLN A 304 -8.10 19.45 -19.17
N LYS A 305 -7.47 20.26 -18.32
CA LYS A 305 -6.29 21.04 -18.69
C LYS A 305 -5.13 20.17 -19.17
N CYS A 306 -4.95 18.97 -18.62
CA CYS A 306 -3.94 18.02 -19.11
C CYS A 306 -4.18 17.58 -20.58
N LYS A 307 -5.43 17.65 -21.05
CA LYS A 307 -5.88 17.17 -22.37
C LYS A 307 -6.13 18.30 -23.39
N GLU A 308 -6.35 19.53 -22.94
CA GLU A 308 -6.60 20.69 -23.80
C GLU A 308 -5.37 21.00 -24.66
N LYS A 309 -5.51 20.92 -25.99
CA LYS A 309 -4.47 21.26 -26.98
C LYS A 309 -4.21 22.74 -27.08
#